data_AF-A0AAD8W5S3-F1
#
_entry.id   AF-A0AAD8W5S3-F1
#
_cell.length_a   1.000
_cell.length_b   1.000
_cell.length_c   1.000
_cell.angle_alpha   90.00
_cell.angle_beta   90.00
_cell.angle_gamma   90.00
#
_symmetry.space_group_name_H-M   'P 1'
#
loop_
_entity.id
_entity.type
_entity.pdbx_description
1 polymer ?
#
loop_
_entity_poly.entity_id
_entity_poly.type
_entity_poly.pdbx_seq_one_letter_code
_entity_poly.pdbx_strand_id
1 'polypeptide(L)'
;MILAVLFANSEGNILIERFHGVPAEERLHWRSFLVKLGAENLKGAKNEELLVASHKSVSIVYTVIGDVCLYIVGKDEYDELALSEVIFAVTSAVKDVCGKPPTERLFLDKYGRICLCLDEIVWQGLLENTEKDRVRRLIRLKPPVEP
;
A
#
# COMPACT_ATOMS: atom_id res chain seq x y z
N MET A 1 -14.30 -2.81 -4.19
CA MET A 1 -13.34 -1.73 -4.47
C MET A 1 -12.24 -1.63 -3.42
N ILE A 2 -11.01 -1.31 -3.82
CA ILE A 2 -9.92 -0.85 -2.95
C ILE A 2 -10.20 0.60 -2.56
N LEU A 3 -10.49 0.84 -1.28
CA LEU A 3 -10.87 2.16 -0.78
C LEU A 3 -9.65 3.05 -0.51
N ALA A 4 -8.59 2.47 0.07
CA ALA A 4 -7.39 3.20 0.45
C ALA A 4 -6.12 2.32 0.40
N VAL A 5 -5.01 2.96 0.03
CA VAL A 5 -3.65 2.44 0.19
C VAL A 5 -2.84 3.50 0.92
N LEU A 6 -2.23 3.14 2.05
CA LEU A 6 -1.57 4.09 2.94
C LEU A 6 -0.23 3.54 3.45
N PHE A 7 0.79 4.37 3.41
CA PHE A 7 2.07 4.15 4.08
C PHE A 7 2.22 5.11 5.25
N ALA A 8 2.70 4.59 6.37
CA ALA A 8 3.10 5.40 7.53
C ALA A 8 4.48 4.97 8.03
N ASN A 9 5.18 5.84 8.73
CA ASN A 9 6.37 5.44 9.48
C ASN A 9 6.00 4.78 10.82
N SER A 10 7.00 4.34 11.59
CA SER A 10 6.82 3.72 12.90
C SER A 10 6.18 4.64 13.95
N GLU A 11 6.23 5.96 13.76
CA GLU A 11 5.60 6.94 14.63
C GLU A 11 4.13 7.23 14.26
N GLY A 12 3.66 6.69 13.13
CA GLY A 12 2.31 6.92 12.62
C GLY A 12 2.17 8.15 11.71
N ASN A 13 3.28 8.79 11.32
CA ASN A 13 3.26 9.86 10.33
C ASN A 13 2.96 9.28 8.94
N ILE A 14 1.98 9.85 8.24
CA ILE A 14 1.59 9.41 6.90
C ILE A 14 2.68 9.81 5.90
N LEU A 15 3.24 8.83 5.19
CA LEU A 15 4.23 9.03 4.14
C LEU A 15 3.55 9.15 2.77
N ILE A 16 2.64 8.23 2.46
CA ILE A 16 1.84 8.24 1.22
C ILE A 16 0.41 7.85 1.56
N GLU A 17 -0.54 8.49 0.89
CA GLU A 17 -1.94 8.09 0.89
C GLU A 17 -2.54 8.12 -0.51
N ARG A 18 -3.39 7.15 -0.78
CA ARG A 18 -4.28 7.08 -1.95
C ARG A 18 -5.65 6.69 -1.46
N PHE A 19 -6.64 7.54 -1.70
CA PHE A 19 -8.05 7.28 -1.41
C PHE A 19 -8.82 7.25 -2.73
N HIS A 20 -9.53 6.15 -2.99
CA HIS A 20 -10.27 5.98 -4.26
C HIS A 20 -11.80 6.08 -4.07
N GLY A 21 -12.31 5.73 -2.89
CA GLY A 21 -13.75 5.82 -2.59
C GLY A 21 -14.09 6.26 -1.18
N VAL A 22 -13.12 6.82 -0.45
CA VAL A 22 -13.36 7.39 0.88
C VAL A 22 -13.73 8.88 0.72
N PRO A 23 -14.92 9.30 1.19
CA PRO A 23 -15.33 10.70 1.20
C PRO A 23 -14.30 11.57 1.94
N ALA A 24 -14.12 12.81 1.50
CA ALA A 24 -13.04 13.68 1.98
C ALA A 24 -13.12 13.92 3.50
N GLU A 25 -14.33 14.07 4.00
CA GLU A 25 -14.69 14.24 5.41
C GLU A 25 -14.33 13.03 6.29
N GLU A 26 -14.29 11.82 5.72
CA GLU A 26 -13.95 10.60 6.46
C GLU A 26 -12.44 10.30 6.44
N ARG A 27 -11.65 10.92 5.56
CA ARG A 27 -10.22 10.58 5.38
C ARG A 27 -9.40 10.76 6.66
N LEU A 28 -9.69 11.78 7.45
CA LEU A 28 -9.01 11.99 8.74
C LEU A 28 -9.30 10.85 9.73
N HIS A 29 -10.55 10.38 9.76
CA HIS A 29 -10.95 9.25 10.59
C HIS A 29 -10.22 7.98 10.17
N TRP A 30 -10.16 7.70 8.87
CA TRP A 30 -9.46 6.54 8.32
C TRP A 30 -7.95 6.56 8.62
N ARG A 31 -7.27 7.70 8.45
CA ARG A 31 -5.84 7.82 8.81
C ARG A 31 -5.62 7.49 10.29
N SER A 32 -6.39 8.12 11.17
CA SER A 32 -6.28 7.94 12.62
C SER A 32 -6.55 6.50 13.04
N PHE A 33 -7.56 5.88 12.44
CA PHE A 33 -7.94 4.50 12.70
C PHE A 33 -6.86 3.51 12.25
N LEU A 34 -6.33 3.64 11.03
CA LEU A 34 -5.30 2.74 10.50
C LEU A 34 -3.98 2.85 11.26
N VAL A 35 -3.55 4.08 11.59
CA VAL A 35 -2.34 4.30 12.40
C VAL A 35 -2.50 3.70 13.80
N LYS A 36 -3.66 3.88 14.43
CA LYS A 36 -3.95 3.27 15.74
C LYS A 36 -3.94 1.75 15.66
N LEU A 37 -4.57 1.17 14.65
CA LEU A 37 -4.59 -0.27 14.40
C LEU A 37 -3.17 -0.82 14.28
N GLY A 38 -2.30 -0.16 13.51
CA GLY A 38 -0.90 -0.55 13.38
C GLY A 38 -0.09 -0.42 14.67
N ALA A 39 -0.27 0.67 15.41
CA ALA A 39 0.44 0.90 16.68
C ALA A 39 0.12 -0.17 17.75
N GLU A 40 -1.09 -0.72 17.71
CA GLU A 40 -1.55 -1.76 18.63
C GLU A 40 -1.09 -3.17 18.21
N ASN A 41 -1.00 -3.45 16.91
CA ASN A 41 -0.88 -4.82 16.40
C ASN A 41 0.44 -5.13 15.67
N LEU A 42 1.13 -4.14 15.09
CA LEU A 42 2.39 -4.37 14.39
C LEU A 42 3.61 -4.45 15.32
N LYS A 43 3.43 -4.19 16.63
CA LYS A 43 4.51 -4.33 17.62
C LYS A 43 4.90 -5.80 17.76
N GLY A 44 6.11 -6.13 17.31
CA GLY A 44 6.64 -7.49 17.36
C GLY A 44 6.21 -8.38 16.18
N ALA A 45 5.42 -7.85 15.24
CA ALA A 45 5.14 -8.53 13.98
C ALA A 45 6.45 -8.73 13.19
N LYS A 46 6.57 -9.87 12.51
CA LYS A 46 7.70 -10.11 11.61
C LYS A 46 7.55 -9.22 10.38
N ASN A 47 8.68 -8.89 9.77
CA ASN A 47 8.70 -8.17 8.50
C ASN A 47 7.89 -8.93 7.44
N GLU A 48 6.96 -8.24 6.79
CA GLU A 48 6.02 -8.77 5.79
C GLU A 48 5.00 -9.80 6.31
N GLU A 49 4.86 -9.95 7.63
CA GLU A 49 3.75 -10.70 8.22
C GLU A 49 2.44 -9.96 7.96
N LEU A 50 1.47 -10.66 7.36
CA LEU A 50 0.17 -10.07 7.06
C LEU A 50 -0.74 -10.16 8.26
N LEU A 51 -1.21 -8.99 8.71
CA LEU A 51 -2.25 -8.88 9.70
C LEU A 51 -3.53 -8.46 9.00
N VAL A 52 -4.65 -8.95 9.53
CA VAL A 52 -5.96 -8.74 8.94
C VAL A 52 -6.90 -8.22 10.01
N ALA A 53 -7.74 -7.26 9.63
CA ALA A 53 -8.79 -6.73 10.48
C ALA A 53 -10.06 -6.51 9.65
N SER A 54 -11.20 -6.59 10.33
CA SER A 54 -12.51 -6.29 9.78
C SER A 54 -13.09 -5.09 10.54
N HIS A 55 -13.67 -4.14 9.80
CA HIS A 55 -14.43 -3.03 10.38
C HIS A 55 -15.74 -2.85 9.61
N LYS A 56 -16.86 -3.26 10.22
CA LYS A 56 -18.18 -3.27 9.58
C LYS A 56 -18.17 -4.11 8.30
N SER A 57 -18.29 -3.49 7.13
CA SER A 57 -18.32 -4.13 5.81
C SER A 57 -17.02 -3.94 5.02
N VAL A 58 -15.95 -3.47 5.67
CA VAL A 58 -14.63 -3.35 5.04
C VAL A 58 -13.64 -4.34 5.63
N SER A 59 -12.75 -4.81 4.78
CA SER A 59 -11.61 -5.66 5.09
C SER A 59 -10.34 -4.81 5.05
N ILE A 60 -9.40 -5.10 5.94
CA ILE A 60 -8.16 -4.35 6.08
C ILE A 60 -7.02 -5.35 6.17
N VAL A 61 -6.06 -5.24 5.27
CA VAL A 61 -4.82 -6.03 5.31
C VAL A 61 -3.67 -5.05 5.48
N TYR A 62 -2.80 -5.33 6.44
CA TYR A 62 -1.73 -4.43 6.81
C TYR A 62 -0.50 -5.20 7.27
N THR A 63 0.67 -4.60 7.10
CA THR A 63 1.96 -5.21 7.42
C THR A 63 3.02 -4.15 7.65
N VAL A 64 4.18 -4.58 8.13
CA VAL A 64 5.41 -3.78 8.20
C VAL A 64 6.38 -4.25 7.13
N ILE A 65 7.02 -3.29 6.44
CA ILE A 65 8.05 -3.54 5.44
C ILE A 65 9.26 -2.66 5.76
N GLY A 66 10.36 -3.25 6.22
CA GLY A 66 11.46 -2.51 6.81
C GLY A 66 10.98 -1.66 7.99
N ASP A 67 11.10 -0.33 7.87
CA ASP A 67 10.72 0.64 8.90
C ASP A 67 9.38 1.36 8.60
N VAL A 68 8.66 0.93 7.56
CA VAL A 68 7.37 1.55 7.17
C VAL A 68 6.22 0.56 7.28
N CYS A 69 5.05 1.05 7.66
CA CYS A 69 3.81 0.29 7.74
C CYS A 69 2.97 0.53 6.48
N LEU A 70 2.40 -0.53 5.92
CA LEU A 70 1.50 -0.50 4.78
C LEU A 70 0.11 -0.96 5.22
N TYR A 71 -0.91 -0.21 4.83
CA TYR A 71 -2.31 -0.52 5.08
C TYR A 71 -3.10 -0.46 3.78
N ILE A 72 -3.93 -1.47 3.53
CA ILE A 72 -4.85 -1.49 2.40
C ILE A 72 -6.24 -1.78 2.93
N VAL A 73 -7.20 -0.96 2.50
CA VAL A 73 -8.61 -1.09 2.87
C VAL A 73 -9.40 -1.48 1.63
N GLY A 74 -10.18 -2.55 1.73
CA GLY A 74 -11.04 -3.07 0.67
C GLY A 74 -12.48 -3.21 1.12
N LYS A 75 -13.38 -3.22 0.15
CA LYS A 75 -14.81 -3.43 0.33
C LYS A 75 -15.34 -4.29 -0.81
N ASP A 76 -16.48 -4.94 -0.57
CA ASP A 76 -17.22 -5.73 -1.54
C ASP A 76 -16.36 -6.93 -2.02
N GLU A 77 -15.97 -6.96 -3.30
CA GLU A 77 -15.14 -8.02 -3.88
C GLU A 77 -13.68 -8.05 -3.38
N TYR A 78 -13.22 -7.01 -2.68
CA TYR A 78 -11.88 -6.95 -2.11
C TYR A 78 -11.92 -7.40 -0.64
N ASP A 79 -12.09 -8.70 -0.45
CA ASP A 79 -11.97 -9.35 0.83
C ASP A 79 -10.50 -9.50 1.27
N GLU A 80 -10.27 -10.17 2.40
CA GLU A 80 -8.95 -10.35 3.00
C GLU A 80 -7.95 -11.05 2.05
N LEU A 81 -8.42 -12.00 1.24
CA LEU A 81 -7.59 -12.73 0.29
C LEU A 81 -7.25 -11.85 -0.92
N ALA A 82 -8.23 -11.18 -1.51
CA ALA A 82 -7.99 -10.25 -2.61
C ALA A 82 -7.04 -9.12 -2.19
N LEU A 83 -7.20 -8.59 -0.98
CA LEU A 83 -6.32 -7.56 -0.43
C LEU A 83 -4.89 -8.06 -0.17
N SER A 84 -4.72 -9.34 0.16
CA SER A 84 -3.39 -9.94 0.26
C SER A 84 -2.65 -9.93 -1.09
N GLU A 85 -3.35 -10.13 -2.20
CA GLU A 85 -2.73 -10.02 -3.53
C GLU A 85 -2.26 -8.59 -3.82
N VAL A 86 -3.07 -7.59 -3.45
CA VAL A 86 -2.69 -6.17 -3.57
C VAL A 86 -1.47 -5.87 -2.70
N ILE A 87 -1.45 -6.33 -1.45
CA ILE A 87 -0.31 -6.07 -0.54
C ILE A 87 0.96 -6.74 -1.06
N PHE A 88 0.88 -7.94 -1.62
CA PHE A 88 2.03 -8.60 -2.23
C PHE A 88 2.56 -7.85 -3.46
N ALA A 89 1.67 -7.36 -4.34
CA ALA A 89 2.06 -6.54 -5.49
C ALA A 89 2.78 -5.26 -5.04
N VAL A 90 2.20 -4.53 -4.08
CA VAL A 90 2.76 -3.27 -3.56
C VAL A 90 4.10 -3.51 -2.85
N THR A 91 4.18 -4.45 -1.93
CA THR A 91 5.42 -4.75 -1.19
C THR A 91 6.53 -5.22 -2.13
N SER A 92 6.22 -6.05 -3.12
CA SER A 92 7.17 -6.49 -4.15
C SER A 92 7.72 -5.32 -4.97
N ALA A 93 6.85 -4.42 -5.43
CA ALA A 93 7.24 -3.24 -6.20
C ALA A 93 8.08 -2.25 -5.37
N VAL A 94 7.70 -1.98 -4.12
CA VAL A 94 8.46 -1.08 -3.25
C VAL A 94 9.84 -1.64 -2.93
N LYS A 95 9.95 -2.95 -2.65
CA LYS A 95 11.24 -3.60 -2.44
C LYS A 95 12.11 -3.56 -3.69
N ASP A 96 11.55 -3.71 -4.87
CA ASP A 96 12.29 -3.58 -6.13
C ASP A 96 12.86 -2.18 -6.33
N VAL A 97 12.05 -1.15 -6.08
CA VAL A 97 12.47 0.25 -6.18
C VAL A 97 13.55 0.60 -5.14
N CYS A 98 13.45 0.04 -3.93
CA CYS A 98 14.39 0.30 -2.84
C CYS A 98 15.65 -0.57 -2.90
N GLY A 99 15.59 -1.75 -3.52
CA GLY A 99 16.68 -2.74 -3.60
C GLY A 99 16.99 -3.47 -2.28
N LYS A 100 16.34 -3.08 -1.18
CA LYS A 100 16.46 -3.65 0.17
C LYS A 100 15.20 -3.28 0.97
N PRO A 101 14.95 -3.89 2.15
CA PRO A 101 13.89 -3.44 3.04
C PRO A 101 13.97 -1.92 3.27
N PRO A 102 12.88 -1.17 3.06
CA PRO A 102 12.93 0.28 3.08
C PRO A 102 13.01 0.82 4.51
N THR A 103 14.02 1.65 4.76
CA THR A 103 14.01 2.61 5.88
C THR A 103 13.16 3.81 5.50
N GLU A 104 12.63 4.60 6.45
CA GLU A 104 11.89 5.84 6.17
C GLU A 104 12.65 6.78 5.20
N ARG A 105 13.94 7.00 5.45
CA ARG A 105 14.79 7.83 4.58
C ARG A 105 14.83 7.31 3.14
N LEU A 106 15.15 6.03 2.96
CA LEU A 106 15.20 5.41 1.63
C LEU A 106 13.84 5.44 0.93
N PHE A 107 12.76 5.24 1.67
CA PHE A 107 11.40 5.31 1.15
C PHE A 107 11.14 6.71 0.57
N LEU A 108 11.47 7.76 1.32
CA LEU A 108 11.32 9.16 0.88
C LEU A 108 12.27 9.51 -0.28
N ASP A 109 13.51 9.01 -0.28
CA ASP A 109 14.46 9.17 -1.39
C ASP A 109 13.93 8.55 -2.71
N LYS A 110 13.03 7.56 -2.61
CA LYS A 110 12.38 6.88 -3.74
C LYS A 110 10.91 7.24 -3.92
N TYR A 111 10.40 8.24 -3.19
CA TYR A 111 8.99 8.59 -3.10
C TYR A 111 8.27 8.63 -4.45
N GLY A 112 8.80 9.39 -5.42
CA GLY A 112 8.16 9.55 -6.73
C GLY A 112 8.01 8.24 -7.49
N ARG A 113 9.00 7.33 -7.41
CA ARG A 113 8.91 6.01 -8.06
C ARG A 113 7.94 5.08 -7.34
N ILE A 114 7.85 5.17 -6.01
CA ILE A 114 6.88 4.42 -5.22
C ILE A 114 5.46 4.88 -5.54
N CYS A 115 5.21 6.18 -5.65
CA CYS A 115 3.92 6.71 -6.11
C CYS A 115 3.53 6.14 -7.48
N LEU A 116 4.45 6.16 -8.45
CA LEU A 116 4.19 5.55 -9.76
C LEU A 116 3.89 4.06 -9.65
N CYS A 117 4.59 3.30 -8.80
CA CYS A 117 4.24 1.90 -8.58
C CYS A 117 2.80 1.73 -8.06
N LEU A 118 2.39 2.56 -7.10
CA LEU A 118 1.03 2.48 -6.55
C LEU A 118 -0.03 2.82 -7.60
N ASP A 119 0.20 3.86 -8.38
CA ASP A 119 -0.75 4.31 -9.41
C ASP A 119 -0.86 3.29 -10.56
N GLU A 120 0.20 2.51 -10.84
CA GLU A 120 0.15 1.39 -11.78
C GLU A 120 -0.48 0.11 -11.18
N ILE A 121 -0.31 -0.14 -9.88
CA ILE A 121 -0.89 -1.33 -9.24
C ILE A 121 -2.38 -1.13 -9.00
N VAL A 122 -2.77 0.04 -8.49
CA VAL A 122 -4.15 0.38 -8.13
C VAL A 122 -4.59 1.63 -8.90
N TRP A 123 -5.57 1.45 -9.79
CA TRP A 123 -6.17 2.55 -10.54
C TRP A 123 -7.63 2.71 -10.17
N GLN A 124 -8.01 3.90 -9.69
CA GLN A 124 -9.41 4.21 -9.30
C GLN A 124 -10.06 3.16 -8.38
N GLY A 125 -9.26 2.53 -7.50
CA GLY A 125 -9.74 1.52 -6.56
C GLY A 125 -9.89 0.11 -7.15
N LEU A 126 -9.32 -0.13 -8.33
CA LEU A 126 -9.22 -1.44 -8.98
C LEU A 126 -7.77 -1.91 -9.03
N LEU A 127 -7.55 -3.22 -8.87
CA LEU A 127 -6.25 -3.85 -9.05
C LEU A 127 -5.97 -4.03 -10.55
N GLU A 128 -4.97 -3.32 -11.08
CA GLU A 128 -4.63 -3.33 -12.51
C GLU A 128 -3.42 -4.23 -12.81
N ASN A 129 -2.36 -4.13 -12.01
CA ASN A 129 -1.10 -4.81 -12.26
C ASN A 129 -0.56 -5.47 -11.00
N THR A 130 -0.37 -6.79 -11.06
CA THR A 130 0.26 -7.58 -9.99
C THR A 130 1.71 -7.97 -10.32
N GLU A 131 2.07 -7.94 -11.59
CA GLU A 131 3.40 -8.35 -12.05
C GLU A 131 4.45 -7.25 -11.87
N LYS A 132 5.40 -7.49 -10.96
CA LYS A 132 6.52 -6.59 -10.65
C LYS A 132 7.28 -6.11 -11.88
N ASP A 133 7.57 -7.00 -12.84
CA ASP A 133 8.32 -6.65 -14.06
C ASP A 133 7.55 -5.73 -14.99
N ARG A 134 6.22 -5.90 -15.06
CA ARG A 134 5.34 -5.02 -15.82
C ARG A 134 5.30 -3.64 -15.17
N VAL A 135 5.03 -3.56 -13.87
CA VAL A 135 5.05 -2.30 -13.10
C VAL A 135 6.39 -1.58 -13.28
N ARG A 136 7.51 -2.29 -13.13
CA ARG A 136 8.86 -1.73 -13.30
C ARG A 136 9.11 -1.15 -14.69
N ARG A 137 8.48 -1.68 -15.75
CA ARG A 137 8.55 -1.10 -17.10
C ARG A 137 7.69 0.16 -17.19
N LEU A 138 6.46 0.13 -16.69
CA LEU A 138 5.49 1.22 -16.78
C LEU A 138 5.96 2.48 -16.04
N ILE A 139 6.53 2.34 -14.84
CA ILE A 139 7.08 3.47 -14.07
C ILE A 139 8.30 4.16 -14.71
N ARG A 140 8.84 3.64 -15.82
CA ARG A 140 9.89 4.32 -16.59
C ARG A 140 9.35 5.48 -17.42
N LEU A 141 8.03 5.58 -17.55
CA LEU A 141 7.34 6.62 -18.33
C LEU A 141 7.88 6.74 -19.76
N LYS A 142 8.30 5.61 -20.33
CA LYS A 142 8.71 5.53 -21.73
C LYS A 142 7.48 5.20 -22.57
N PRO A 143 7.35 5.78 -23.77
CA PRO A 143 6.29 5.39 -24.68
C PRO A 143 6.37 3.88 -24.98
N PRO A 144 5.23 3.22 -25.20
CA PRO A 144 5.23 1.84 -25.67
C PRO A 144 6.05 1.77 -26.95
N VAL A 145 7.04 0.87 -26.97
CA VAL A 145 7.77 0.56 -28.20
C VAL A 145 6.79 -0.27 -29.02
N GLU A 146 6.40 0.21 -30.20
CA GLU A 146 5.58 -0.58 -31.12
C GLU A 146 6.28 -1.93 -31.40
N PRO A 147 5.52 -3.04 -31.42
CA PRO A 147 6.06 -4.37 -31.69
C PRO A 147 6.67 -4.51 -33.08
#